data_AF-A0AAW0VXB6-F1
#
_entry.id   AF-A0AAW0VXB6-F1
#
_cell.length_a   1.000
_cell.length_b   1.000
_cell.length_c   1.000
_cell.angle_alpha   90.00
_cell.angle_beta   90.00
_cell.angle_gamma   90.00
#
_symmetry.space_group_name_H-M   'P 1'
#
loop_
_entity.id
_entity.type
_entity.pdbx_description
1 polymer ?
#
loop_
_entity_poly.entity_id
_entity_poly.type
_entity_poly.pdbx_seq_one_letter_code
_entity_poly.pdbx_strand_id
1 'polypeptide(L)'
;PIIHVDSKAANQALMHREPKDNIHLITSIRGDLQTLMAQGRRATINWIPSHVGIPGNDAPDEAARTATLEAQPRAAISISLSQIALWAAGAARRPFPDPGDSRSLC
;
A
#
# COMPACT_ATOMS: atom_id res chain seq x y z
N PRO A 1 10.01 -19.49 -6.67
CA PRO A 1 10.98 -18.52 -6.10
C PRO A 1 10.57 -18.10 -4.68
N ILE A 2 11.52 -17.83 -3.80
CA ILE A 2 11.24 -17.24 -2.49
C ILE A 2 11.47 -15.73 -2.62
N ILE A 3 10.48 -14.94 -2.19
CA ILE A 3 10.51 -13.48 -2.19
C ILE A 3 10.56 -13.04 -0.73
N HIS A 4 11.64 -12.36 -0.36
CA HIS A 4 11.80 -11.80 0.98
C HIS A 4 11.28 -10.37 1.00
N VAL A 5 10.47 -10.04 2.01
CA VAL A 5 9.89 -8.70 2.18
C VAL A 5 10.11 -8.27 3.62
N ASP A 6 10.52 -7.02 3.83
CA ASP A 6 10.84 -6.48 5.14
C ASP A 6 9.64 -5.78 5.83
N SER A 7 8.63 -5.40 5.05
CA SER A 7 7.38 -4.84 5.53
C SER A 7 6.46 -5.93 6.10
N LYS A 8 6.45 -6.02 7.44
CA LYS A 8 5.54 -6.90 8.19
C LYS A 8 4.08 -6.61 7.86
N ALA A 9 3.74 -5.32 7.76
CA ALA A 9 2.39 -4.88 7.43
C ALA A 9 1.97 -5.32 6.02
N ALA A 10 2.86 -5.24 5.03
CA ALA A 10 2.58 -5.71 3.67
C ALA A 10 2.35 -7.22 3.63
N ASN A 11 3.22 -8.00 4.31
CA ASN A 11 3.05 -9.45 4.38
C ASN A 11 1.72 -9.83 5.08
N GLN A 12 1.40 -9.19 6.20
CA GLN A 12 0.12 -9.41 6.90
C GLN A 12 -1.07 -9.07 6.01
N ALA A 13 -1.05 -7.94 5.31
CA ALA A 13 -2.10 -7.53 4.38
C ALA A 13 -2.33 -8.55 3.26
N LEU A 14 -1.26 -9.15 2.73
CA LEU A 14 -1.33 -10.20 1.71
C LEU A 14 -1.87 -11.53 2.27
N MET A 15 -1.62 -11.84 3.54
CA MET A 15 -2.12 -13.05 4.21
C MET A 15 -3.59 -12.96 4.64
N HIS A 16 -4.13 -11.76 4.89
CA HIS A 16 -5.52 -11.59 5.30
C HIS A 16 -6.50 -11.94 4.19
N ARG A 17 -7.27 -13.03 4.33
CA ARG A 17 -8.21 -13.53 3.31
C ARG A 17 -9.07 -12.42 2.69
N GLU A 18 -9.59 -11.52 3.52
CA GLU A 18 -10.38 -10.36 3.12
C GLU A 18 -9.65 -9.06 3.47
N PRO A 19 -9.05 -8.38 2.48
CA PRO A 19 -8.42 -7.08 2.70
C PRO A 19 -9.47 -6.01 2.99
N LYS A 20 -9.30 -5.26 4.08
CA LYS A 20 -10.19 -4.15 4.47
C LYS A 20 -9.79 -2.81 3.84
N ASP A 21 -8.51 -2.67 3.47
CA ASP A 21 -7.93 -1.50 2.85
C ASP A 21 -7.01 -1.89 1.69
N ASN A 22 -6.75 -0.94 0.79
CA ASN A 22 -5.90 -1.15 -0.40
C ASN A 22 -6.31 -2.38 -1.24
N ILE A 23 -7.63 -2.66 -1.27
CA ILE A 23 -8.22 -3.88 -1.86
C ILE A 23 -7.72 -4.11 -3.28
N HIS A 24 -7.72 -3.06 -4.11
CA HIS A 24 -7.24 -3.15 -5.49
C HIS A 24 -5.77 -3.61 -5.54
N LEU A 25 -4.89 -2.95 -4.78
CA LEU A 25 -3.46 -3.25 -4.74
C LEU A 25 -3.19 -4.70 -4.29
N ILE A 26 -3.85 -5.13 -3.20
CA ILE A 26 -3.71 -6.48 -2.64
C ILE A 26 -4.24 -7.53 -3.62
N THR A 27 -5.36 -7.25 -4.30
CA THR A 27 -5.95 -8.18 -5.27
C THR A 27 -5.11 -8.28 -6.54
N SER A 28 -4.54 -7.17 -7.02
CA SER A 28 -3.58 -7.18 -8.14
C SER A 28 -2.35 -8.02 -7.83
N ILE A 29 -1.70 -7.81 -6.66
CA ILE A 29 -0.54 -8.60 -6.25
C ILE A 29 -0.89 -10.09 -6.16
N ARG A 30 -2.07 -10.44 -5.63
CA ARG A 30 -2.54 -11.83 -5.58
C ARG A 30 -2.77 -12.41 -6.98
N GLY A 31 -3.31 -11.64 -7.91
CA GLY A 31 -3.49 -12.03 -9.30
C GLY A 31 -2.16 -12.33 -9.99
N ASP A 32 -1.15 -11.49 -9.77
CA ASP A 32 0.20 -11.69 -10.30
C ASP A 32 0.83 -12.96 -9.72
N LEU A 33 0.69 -13.19 -8.40
CA LEU A 33 1.16 -14.42 -7.76
C LEU A 33 0.47 -15.67 -8.31
N GLN A 34 -0.85 -15.63 -8.51
CA GLN A 34 -1.60 -16.74 -9.10
C GLN A 34 -1.16 -17.01 -10.55
N THR A 35 -0.90 -15.96 -11.32
CA THR A 35 -0.39 -16.06 -12.69
C THR A 35 0.99 -16.74 -12.71
N LEU A 36 1.89 -16.36 -11.80
CA LEU A 36 3.19 -17.00 -11.64
C LEU A 36 3.06 -18.47 -11.24
N MET A 37 2.13 -18.79 -10.33
CA MET A 37 1.85 -20.16 -9.93
C MET A 37 1.29 -21.00 -11.08
N ALA A 38 0.40 -20.44 -11.91
CA ALA A 38 -0.15 -21.09 -13.09
C ALA A 38 0.93 -21.40 -14.15
N GLN A 39 1.99 -20.59 -14.21
CA GLN A 39 3.17 -20.84 -15.04
C GLN A 39 4.13 -21.90 -14.46
N GLY A 40 3.72 -22.63 -13.41
CA GLY A 40 4.54 -23.64 -12.72
C GLY A 40 5.58 -23.04 -11.77
N ARG A 41 5.62 -21.72 -11.58
CA ARG A 41 6.56 -21.04 -10.70
C ARG A 41 5.89 -20.78 -9.35
N ARG A 42 6.01 -21.71 -8.41
CA ARG A 42 5.55 -21.47 -7.03
C ARG A 42 6.37 -20.35 -6.39
N ALA A 43 5.75 -19.18 -6.22
CA ALA A 43 6.33 -18.06 -5.49
C ALA A 43 5.88 -18.10 -4.02
N THR A 44 6.82 -17.99 -3.08
CA THR A 44 6.55 -17.93 -1.64
C THR A 44 7.01 -16.59 -1.11
N ILE A 45 6.15 -15.87 -0.40
CA ILE A 45 6.49 -14.59 0.24
C ILE A 45 6.82 -14.87 1.70
N ASN A 46 8.02 -14.48 2.13
CA ASN A 46 8.50 -14.61 3.50
C ASN A 46 8.85 -13.24 4.07
N TRP A 47 8.37 -12.96 5.28
CA TRP A 47 8.77 -11.77 5.99
C TRP A 47 10.16 -11.95 6.64
N ILE A 48 11.02 -10.93 6.51
CA ILE A 48 12.29 -10.83 7.22
C ILE A 48 12.36 -9.50 7.98
N PRO A 49 13.04 -9.42 9.14
CA PRO A 49 13.24 -8.14 9.82
C PRO A 49 14.20 -7.24 9.02
N SER A 50 13.86 -5.96 8.91
CA SER A 50 14.74 -4.94 8.31
C SER A 50 15.88 -4.54 9.26
N HIS A 51 17.01 -4.07 8.70
CA HIS A 51 18.15 -3.49 9.42
C HIS A 51 18.82 -4.35 10.51
N VAL A 52 18.72 -5.68 10.41
CA VAL A 52 19.44 -6.63 11.27
C VAL A 52 20.81 -7.06 10.72
N GLY A 53 21.29 -6.40 9.65
CA GLY A 53 22.57 -6.73 9.00
C GLY A 53 22.50 -8.03 8.19
N ILE A 54 21.35 -8.33 7.58
CA ILE A 54 21.20 -9.42 6.62
C ILE A 54 21.69 -8.88 5.27
N PRO A 55 22.84 -9.35 4.73
CA PRO A 55 23.43 -8.77 3.52
C PRO A 55 22.50 -8.82 2.29
N GLY A 56 21.56 -9.76 2.28
CA GLY A 56 20.55 -9.90 1.23
C GLY A 56 19.42 -8.86 1.26
N ASN A 57 19.25 -8.10 2.35
CA ASN A 57 18.26 -7.00 2.44
C ASN A 57 18.88 -5.64 2.11
N ASP A 58 20.17 -5.47 2.40
CA ASP A 58 20.86 -4.18 2.26
C ASP A 58 21.04 -3.77 0.78
N ALA A 59 21.30 -4.73 -0.11
CA ALA A 59 21.45 -4.44 -1.53
C ALA A 59 20.13 -3.98 -2.21
N PRO A 60 18.97 -4.63 -1.97
CA PRO A 60 17.67 -4.09 -2.38
C PRO A 60 17.35 -2.70 -1.79
N ASP A 61 17.64 -2.48 -0.51
CA ASP A 61 17.37 -1.20 0.15
C ASP A 61 18.21 -0.06 -0.45
N GLU A 62 19.50 -0.30 -0.68
CA GLU A 62 20.38 0.67 -1.31
C GLU A 62 19.96 0.94 -2.76
N ALA A 63 19.62 -0.10 -3.53
CA ALA A 63 19.12 0.06 -4.89
C ALA A 63 17.81 0.89 -4.94
N ALA A 64 16.89 0.64 -4.01
CA ALA A 64 15.66 1.43 -3.89
C ALA A 64 15.96 2.89 -3.50
N ARG A 65 16.91 3.12 -2.59
CA ARG A 65 17.37 4.45 -2.19
C ARG A 65 18.00 5.20 -3.36
N THR A 66 18.86 4.54 -4.14
CA THR A 66 19.46 5.16 -5.33
C THR A 66 18.41 5.46 -6.40
N ALA A 67 17.43 4.58 -6.59
CA ALA A 67 16.35 4.81 -7.55
C ALA A 67 15.48 6.02 -7.17
N THR A 68 15.36 6.36 -5.89
CA THR A 68 14.65 7.59 -5.49
C THR A 68 15.38 8.88 -5.89
N LEU A 69 16.66 8.82 -6.24
CA LEU A 69 17.44 9.94 -6.77
C LEU A 69 17.22 10.14 -8.29
N GLU A 70 16.65 9.15 -8.98
CA GLU A 70 16.29 9.26 -10.39
C GLU A 70 14.93 9.95 -10.57
N ALA A 71 14.67 10.44 -11.78
CA ALA A 71 13.40 11.08 -12.12
C ALA A 71 12.25 10.06 -12.03
N GLN A 72 11.52 10.09 -10.92
CA GLN A 72 10.40 9.17 -10.72
C GLN A 72 9.28 9.49 -11.71
N PRO A 73 8.70 8.48 -12.38
CA PRO A 73 7.49 8.69 -13.15
C PRO A 73 6.40 9.21 -12.21
N ARG A 74 5.77 10.34 -12.57
CA ARG A 74 4.57 10.85 -11.89
C ARG A 74 3.39 9.92 -12.21
N ALA A 75 3.41 8.73 -11.63
CA ALA A 75 2.29 7.82 -11.64
C ALA A 75 1.33 8.25 -10.53
N ALA A 76 0.14 8.72 -10.91
CA ALA A 76 -0.92 8.94 -9.93
C ALA A 76 -1.30 7.59 -9.32
N ILE A 77 -0.95 7.38 -8.05
CA ILE A 77 -1.43 6.23 -7.30
C ILE A 77 -2.92 6.48 -7.07
N SER A 78 -3.77 5.68 -7.73
CA SER A 78 -5.21 5.76 -7.53
C SER A 78 -5.54 5.44 -6.06
N ILE A 79 -6.25 6.35 -5.41
CA ILE A 79 -6.69 6.22 -4.02
C ILE A 79 -7.60 5.00 -3.92
N SER A 80 -7.45 4.20 -2.86
CA SER A 80 -8.28 3.01 -2.70
C SER A 80 -9.76 3.40 -2.56
N LEU A 81 -10.66 2.57 -3.10
CA LEU A 81 -12.10 2.76 -2.92
C LEU A 81 -12.50 2.82 -1.44
N SER A 82 -11.78 2.11 -0.56
CA SER A 82 -11.98 2.19 0.89
C SER A 82 -11.64 3.57 1.46
N GLN A 83 -10.56 4.21 1.01
CA GLN A 83 -10.19 5.57 1.40
C GLN A 83 -11.19 6.59 0.85
N ILE A 84 -11.63 6.43 -0.40
CA ILE A 84 -12.68 7.28 -0.98
C ILE A 84 -13.98 7.16 -0.17
N ALA A 85 -14.40 5.94 0.17
CA ALA A 85 -15.59 5.70 0.98
C ALA A 85 -15.47 6.28 2.39
N LEU A 86 -14.30 6.14 3.03
CA LEU A 86 -14.02 6.72 4.34
C LEU A 86 -14.08 8.24 4.30
N TRP A 87 -13.51 8.87 3.26
CA TRP A 87 -13.57 10.31 3.07
C TRP A 87 -14.98 10.82 2.78
N ALA A 88 -15.75 10.09 1.97
CA ALA A 88 -17.17 10.42 1.72
C ALA A 88 -18.00 10.33 3.02
N ALA A 89 -17.77 9.30 3.83
CA ALA A 89 -18.43 9.13 5.13
C ALA A 89 -18.00 10.18 6.17
N GLY A 90 -16.76 10.66 6.11
CA GLY A 90 -16.25 11.74 6.96
C GLY A 90 -16.72 13.13 6.52
N ALA A 91 -16.82 13.38 5.21
CA ALA A 91 -17.32 14.63 4.65
C ALA A 91 -18.80 14.87 4.99
N ALA A 92 -19.60 13.81 5.09
CA ALA A 92 -20.99 13.86 5.55
C ALA A 92 -21.14 14.27 7.03
N ARG A 93 -20.04 14.33 7.82
CA ARG A 93 -20.07 14.69 9.26
C ARG A 93 -19.65 16.14 9.55
N ARG A 94 -19.28 16.94 8.54
CA ARG A 94 -19.17 18.38 8.72
C ARG A 94 -20.42 19.03 8.12
N PRO A 95 -21.28 19.70 8.92
CA PRO A 95 -22.27 20.57 8.34
C PRO A 95 -21.52 21.62 7.52
N PHE A 96 -21.94 21.82 6.28
CA PHE A 96 -21.55 23.02 5.54
C PHE A 96 -22.00 24.21 6.38
N PRO A 97 -21.12 25.14 6.78
CA PRO A 97 -21.56 26.31 7.52
C PRO A 97 -22.56 27.07 6.65
N ASP A 98 -23.73 27.35 7.22
CA ASP A 98 -24.79 28.10 6.57
C ASP A 98 -24.22 29.46 6.12
N PRO A 99 -24.34 29.84 4.83
CA PRO A 99 -23.82 31.12 4.33
C PRO A 99 -24.47 32.36 4.96
N GLY A 100 -25.43 32.20 5.89
CA GLY A 100 -26.13 33.29 6.56
C GLY A 100 -25.70 33.63 8.00
N ASP A 101 -24.82 32.86 8.67
CA ASP A 101 -24.56 33.13 10.10
C ASP A 101 -23.44 34.15 10.34
N SER A 102 -23.83 35.43 10.41
CA SER A 102 -22.94 36.57 10.68
C SER A 102 -22.71 36.82 12.18
N ARG A 103 -22.71 35.80 13.03
CA ARG A 103 -22.43 35.96 14.47
C ARG A 103 -21.38 34.98 14.96
N SER A 104 -20.11 35.29 14.70
CA SER A 104 -18.99 35.02 15.63
C SER A 104 -17.69 35.61 15.08
N LEU A 105 -17.49 36.90 15.31
CA LEU A 105 -16.18 37.53 15.39
C LEU A 105 -16.09 38.22 16.75
N CYS A 106 -15.67 37.44 17.75
CA CYS A 106 -15.01 37.86 18.99
C CYS A 106 -14.12 36.70 19.44
#